data_AF-A0A969D6F7-F1
#
_entry.id   AF-A0A969D6F7-F1
#
_cell.length_a   1.000
_cell.length_b   1.000
_cell.length_c   1.000
_cell.angle_alpha   90.00
_cell.angle_beta   90.00
_cell.angle_gamma   90.00
#
_symmetry.space_group_name_H-M   'P 1'
#
loop_
_entity.id
_entity.type
_entity.pdbx_description
1 polymer ?
#
loop_
_entity_poly.entity_id
_entity_poly.type
_entity_poly.pdbx_seq_one_letter_code
_entity_poly.pdbx_strand_id
1 'polypeptide(L)'
;MIAVFKKRRSEYVQEADNAFLNLWPHRYDYLYAPHPNPGAKPDWHTQASHPLADRLILQGSYLYGVRFGSNTQYGLLDIDAGSPYHPRRDPLALARITAALEPLGLVDHLCITSSDSGGLHLYFPFNEALSSWQLAIALSALLENAGFKIMSGWLEVFPNPKPFTSDGSISLYNGHRLPLQRGSYLLNDGLQPIAATEQSFVRYWHNASARNVINAVILKQIIRQAKRKIYRVTGKAEKFINDLHADIEPGWSGAGQTNFILGRITLRSYIFGHVLYAAAPLTGEALVKDIVRIAKALPGYADFCGHQGDIEDRAWDWAKCIESSHYFHYGNDKPRATGDVLTWNQQQQAQARERIRAAAVALFRSNHWPEGITARFDALCAAGISGSTLYRHQDLWHPLHLAVPQALAASQLAQPVENPPHPPAFQAGVVGASAGGAAPTPFGSSLLAADGCNPLFNGASGSRSALTNGGAEGGGRNTGDASAEYLRSNEAFAPPPGS
;
A
#
# COMPACT_ATOMS: atom_id res chain seq x y z
N MET A 1 -24.86 -13.26 -47.47
CA MET A 1 -24.18 -12.05 -46.97
C MET A 1 -24.89 -11.57 -45.71
N ILE A 2 -24.35 -11.90 -44.53
CA ILE A 2 -24.90 -11.41 -43.26
C ILE A 2 -24.24 -10.06 -43.00
N ALA A 3 -24.99 -8.98 -43.19
CA ALA A 3 -24.56 -7.64 -42.84
C ALA A 3 -24.41 -7.57 -41.32
N VAL A 4 -23.16 -7.51 -40.85
CA VAL A 4 -22.87 -7.19 -39.45
C VAL A 4 -23.30 -5.75 -39.22
N PHE A 5 -24.49 -5.57 -38.64
CA PHE A 5 -24.92 -4.29 -38.10
C PHE A 5 -23.92 -3.90 -36.99
N LYS A 6 -22.94 -3.06 -37.32
CA LYS A 6 -22.20 -2.30 -36.31
C LYS A 6 -23.24 -1.49 -35.54
N LYS A 7 -23.52 -1.88 -34.29
CA LYS A 7 -24.37 -1.17 -33.36
C LYS A 7 -23.86 0.28 -33.30
N ARG A 8 -24.53 1.21 -33.99
CA ARG A 8 -24.26 2.65 -33.84
C ARG A 8 -24.43 2.95 -32.36
N ARG A 9 -23.39 3.46 -31.70
CA ARG A 9 -23.53 3.96 -30.34
C ARG A 9 -24.60 5.05 -30.37
N SER A 10 -25.54 5.01 -29.43
CA SER A 10 -26.56 6.04 -29.32
C SER A 10 -25.87 7.38 -29.09
N GLU A 11 -26.11 8.32 -30.00
CA GLU A 11 -25.73 9.72 -29.85
C GLU A 11 -26.78 10.41 -28.97
N TYR A 12 -26.39 11.43 -28.21
CA TYR A 12 -27.30 12.29 -27.45
C TYR A 12 -27.36 13.68 -28.07
N VAL A 13 -28.40 14.43 -27.74
CA VAL A 13 -28.53 15.82 -28.16
C VAL A 13 -27.51 16.66 -27.39
N GLN A 14 -26.56 17.24 -28.12
CA GLN A 14 -25.60 18.22 -27.62
C GLN A 14 -26.14 19.64 -27.83
N GLU A 15 -26.20 20.42 -26.75
CA GLU A 15 -26.51 21.85 -26.82
C GLU A 15 -25.17 22.59 -27.00
N ALA A 16 -24.66 22.59 -28.24
CA ALA A 16 -23.28 22.99 -28.57
C ALA A 16 -22.88 24.39 -28.06
N ASP A 17 -23.86 25.29 -27.90
CA ASP A 17 -23.65 26.67 -27.45
C ASP A 17 -23.66 26.83 -25.91
N ASN A 18 -23.85 25.74 -25.15
CA ASN A 18 -23.80 25.80 -23.69
C ASN A 18 -22.39 25.47 -23.17
N ALA A 19 -21.62 26.52 -22.89
CA ALA A 19 -20.26 26.41 -22.37
C ALA A 19 -20.14 25.65 -21.04
N PHE A 20 -21.18 25.66 -20.19
CA PHE A 20 -21.19 24.91 -18.93
C PHE A 20 -21.27 23.41 -19.17
N LEU A 21 -22.11 22.98 -20.11
CA LEU A 21 -22.27 21.56 -20.44
C LEU A 21 -21.00 21.00 -21.09
N ASN A 22 -20.26 21.83 -21.84
CA ASN A 22 -19.00 21.47 -22.49
C ASN A 22 -17.87 21.16 -21.49
N LEU A 23 -17.96 21.58 -20.22
CA LEU A 23 -16.97 21.27 -19.18
C LEU A 23 -16.93 19.78 -18.82
N TRP A 24 -17.95 19.01 -19.22
CA TRP A 24 -18.19 17.65 -18.75
C TRP A 24 -18.17 16.64 -19.92
N PRO A 25 -17.09 16.45 -20.67
CA PRO A 25 -17.14 15.72 -21.94
C PRO A 25 -17.53 14.23 -21.84
N HIS A 26 -17.39 13.59 -20.68
CA HIS A 26 -17.75 12.19 -20.48
C HIS A 26 -19.20 12.01 -20.03
N ARG A 27 -20.04 11.45 -20.91
CA ARG A 27 -21.50 11.31 -20.71
C ARG A 27 -22.00 9.89 -20.46
N TYR A 28 -21.15 8.88 -20.61
CA TYR A 28 -21.52 7.49 -20.31
C TYR A 28 -21.29 7.15 -18.85
N ASP A 29 -21.91 6.04 -18.40
CA ASP A 29 -21.80 5.53 -17.03
C ASP A 29 -22.11 6.59 -15.96
N TYR A 30 -23.01 7.51 -16.30
CA TYR A 30 -23.34 8.67 -15.48
C TYR A 30 -24.16 8.26 -14.26
N LEU A 31 -24.17 9.12 -13.25
CA LEU A 31 -24.95 8.92 -12.04
C LEU A 31 -26.25 9.71 -12.11
N TYR A 32 -27.33 9.14 -11.58
CA TYR A 32 -28.55 9.90 -11.31
C TYR A 32 -29.20 9.49 -9.99
N ALA A 33 -29.91 10.41 -9.36
CA ALA A 33 -30.67 10.17 -8.14
C ALA A 33 -31.95 11.02 -8.13
N PRO A 34 -33.10 10.51 -7.64
CA PRO A 34 -34.22 11.37 -7.30
C PRO A 34 -33.79 12.46 -6.32
N HIS A 35 -34.49 13.60 -6.34
CA HIS A 35 -34.26 14.64 -5.33
C HIS A 35 -34.55 14.07 -3.93
N PRO A 36 -33.57 14.10 -3.02
CA PRO A 36 -33.78 13.54 -1.69
C PRO A 36 -34.78 14.38 -0.89
N ASN A 37 -35.48 13.72 0.03
CA ASN A 37 -36.21 14.42 1.08
C ASN A 37 -35.25 15.25 1.94
N PRO A 38 -35.72 16.36 2.56
CA PRO A 38 -34.88 17.15 3.45
C PRO A 38 -34.17 16.28 4.51
N GLY A 39 -32.84 16.39 4.60
CA GLY A 39 -32.01 15.62 5.52
C GLY A 39 -31.66 14.19 5.09
N ALA A 40 -32.24 13.68 4.00
CA ALA A 40 -31.87 12.37 3.44
C ALA A 40 -30.70 12.48 2.47
N LYS A 41 -29.92 11.40 2.33
CA LYS A 41 -28.88 11.29 1.31
C LYS A 41 -29.50 10.90 -0.05
N PRO A 42 -29.00 11.40 -1.18
CA PRO A 42 -29.43 10.93 -2.49
C PRO A 42 -29.11 9.44 -2.68
N ASP A 43 -30.07 8.69 -3.25
CA ASP A 43 -29.87 7.30 -3.67
C ASP A 43 -29.33 7.26 -5.10
N TRP A 44 -28.01 7.17 -5.23
CA TRP A 44 -27.32 7.27 -6.51
C TRP A 44 -27.34 5.95 -7.27
N HIS A 45 -27.80 6.01 -8.52
CA HIS A 45 -27.77 4.89 -9.47
C HIS A 45 -26.83 5.19 -10.64
N THR A 46 -26.20 4.15 -11.19
CA THR A 46 -25.39 4.26 -12.42
C THR A 46 -26.24 3.93 -13.65
N GLN A 47 -26.21 4.78 -14.67
CA GLN A 47 -26.84 4.55 -15.97
C GLN A 47 -25.77 4.36 -17.05
N ALA A 48 -25.70 3.15 -17.60
CA ALA A 48 -24.70 2.75 -18.60
C ALA A 48 -25.30 2.52 -20.01
N SER A 49 -26.63 2.44 -20.14
CA SER A 49 -27.27 2.02 -21.39
C SER A 49 -27.26 3.08 -22.50
N HIS A 50 -27.16 4.36 -22.13
CA HIS A 50 -27.10 5.49 -23.04
C HIS A 50 -26.33 6.66 -22.40
N PRO A 51 -25.83 7.61 -23.20
CA PRO A 51 -25.19 8.81 -22.66
C PRO A 51 -26.22 9.75 -22.02
N LEU A 52 -25.77 10.53 -21.04
CA LEU A 52 -26.53 11.63 -20.44
C LEU A 52 -26.75 12.73 -21.47
N ALA A 53 -28.01 13.10 -21.70
CA ALA A 53 -28.35 14.19 -22.62
C ALA A 53 -28.28 15.55 -21.93
N ASP A 54 -27.84 16.58 -22.66
CA ASP A 54 -27.74 17.95 -22.15
C ASP A 54 -29.09 18.49 -21.66
N ARG A 55 -30.17 18.18 -22.38
CA ARG A 55 -31.54 18.55 -21.98
C ARG A 55 -32.00 17.93 -20.67
N LEU A 56 -31.49 16.75 -20.29
CA LEU A 56 -31.82 16.15 -19.00
C LEU A 56 -31.17 16.91 -17.85
N ILE A 57 -29.92 17.35 -18.05
CA ILE A 57 -29.21 18.19 -17.08
C ILE A 57 -29.98 19.50 -16.89
N LEU A 58 -30.36 20.16 -18.00
CA LEU A 58 -31.10 21.43 -17.97
C LEU A 58 -32.50 21.30 -17.37
N GLN A 59 -33.20 20.19 -17.61
CA GLN A 59 -34.52 19.94 -17.04
C GLN A 59 -34.47 19.77 -15.51
N GLY A 60 -33.39 19.18 -14.97
CA GLY A 60 -33.16 19.08 -13.54
C GLY A 60 -34.16 18.20 -12.77
N SER A 61 -34.89 17.30 -13.44
CA SER A 61 -35.86 16.40 -12.78
C SER A 61 -35.21 15.42 -11.80
N TYR A 62 -33.93 15.12 -12.01
CA TYR A 62 -33.10 14.31 -11.14
C TYR A 62 -31.84 15.09 -10.79
N LEU A 63 -31.14 14.61 -9.75
CA LEU A 63 -29.74 14.92 -9.58
C LEU A 63 -28.93 14.09 -10.56
N TYR A 64 -27.93 14.71 -11.19
CA TYR A 64 -27.02 14.06 -12.11
C TYR A 64 -25.56 14.16 -11.64
N GLY A 65 -24.79 13.14 -11.91
CA GLY A 65 -23.36 13.10 -11.71
C GLY A 65 -22.65 12.51 -12.92
N VAL A 66 -21.38 12.82 -13.08
CA VAL A 66 -20.55 12.33 -14.19
C VAL A 66 -19.34 11.59 -13.64
N ARG A 67 -18.80 10.70 -14.46
CA ARG A 67 -17.53 10.01 -14.21
C ARG A 67 -16.45 10.56 -15.13
N PHE A 68 -15.20 10.39 -14.75
CA PHE A 68 -14.07 10.75 -15.59
C PHE A 68 -13.91 9.77 -16.75
N GLY A 69 -13.50 10.29 -17.91
CA GLY A 69 -13.06 9.48 -19.05
C GLY A 69 -11.59 9.06 -18.92
N SER A 70 -11.00 8.62 -20.03
CA SER A 70 -9.55 8.34 -20.11
C SER A 70 -8.70 9.60 -19.93
N ASN A 71 -9.22 10.75 -20.36
CA ASN A 71 -8.62 12.07 -20.19
C ASN A 71 -9.58 13.05 -19.50
N THR A 72 -9.03 14.08 -18.88
CA THR A 72 -9.77 15.15 -18.19
C THR A 72 -9.02 16.47 -18.22
N GLN A 73 -9.75 17.57 -18.01
CA GLN A 73 -9.26 18.95 -17.92
C GLN A 73 -9.49 19.54 -16.52
N TYR A 74 -9.77 18.69 -15.52
CA TYR A 74 -9.88 19.11 -14.13
C TYR A 74 -9.56 17.96 -13.18
N GLY A 75 -9.07 18.34 -12.00
CA GLY A 75 -9.14 17.52 -10.78
C GLY A 75 -10.27 18.03 -9.88
N LEU A 76 -10.80 17.15 -9.05
CA LEU A 76 -11.79 17.48 -8.03
C LEU A 76 -11.37 16.83 -6.71
N LEU A 77 -11.49 17.59 -5.62
CA LEU A 77 -11.40 17.06 -4.26
C LEU A 77 -12.78 17.18 -3.59
N ASP A 78 -13.24 16.11 -2.96
CA ASP A 78 -14.45 16.11 -2.14
C ASP A 78 -14.08 16.04 -0.65
N ILE A 79 -14.56 17.02 0.11
CA ILE A 79 -14.30 17.18 1.54
C ILE A 79 -15.65 17.19 2.24
N ASP A 80 -15.96 16.10 2.91
CA ASP A 80 -17.21 15.98 3.66
C ASP A 80 -17.32 17.00 4.79
N ALA A 81 -18.54 17.40 5.13
CA ALA A 81 -18.82 18.33 6.23
C ALA A 81 -18.26 17.87 7.59
N GLY A 82 -18.14 16.55 7.77
CA GLY A 82 -17.58 15.90 8.95
C GLY A 82 -16.08 15.62 8.85
N SER A 83 -15.42 16.02 7.78
CA SER A 83 -13.98 15.79 7.56
C SER A 83 -13.13 16.60 8.55
N PRO A 84 -12.01 16.06 9.05
CA PRO A 84 -11.03 16.86 9.78
C PRO A 84 -10.44 18.01 8.94
N TYR A 85 -10.53 17.92 7.60
CA TYR A 85 -10.02 18.92 6.68
C TYR A 85 -11.08 19.96 6.28
N HIS A 86 -12.29 19.87 6.82
CA HIS A 86 -13.32 20.86 6.57
C HIS A 86 -12.97 22.18 7.29
N PRO A 87 -13.11 23.36 6.67
CA PRO A 87 -12.76 24.67 7.25
C PRO A 87 -13.41 25.01 8.59
N ARG A 88 -14.59 24.43 8.85
CA ARG A 88 -15.27 24.53 10.17
C ARG A 88 -14.48 23.86 11.31
N ARG A 89 -13.62 22.89 11.00
CA ARG A 89 -12.74 22.20 11.95
C ARG A 89 -11.30 22.70 11.84
N ASP A 90 -10.84 22.96 10.62
CA ASP A 90 -9.50 23.45 10.35
C ASP A 90 -9.53 24.54 9.28
N PRO A 91 -9.57 25.83 9.67
CA PRO A 91 -9.66 26.95 8.75
C PRO A 91 -8.51 27.06 7.75
N LEU A 92 -7.37 26.43 8.03
CA LEU A 92 -6.17 26.47 7.21
C LEU A 92 -6.04 25.24 6.29
N ALA A 93 -6.94 24.25 6.39
CA ALA A 93 -6.83 23.00 5.63
C ALA A 93 -6.87 23.23 4.11
N LEU A 94 -7.77 24.07 3.59
CA LEU A 94 -7.86 24.34 2.15
C LEU A 94 -6.59 25.01 1.60
N ALA A 95 -6.01 25.94 2.36
CA ALA A 95 -4.76 26.59 1.99
C ALA A 95 -3.62 25.56 1.92
N ARG A 96 -3.52 24.66 2.90
CA ARG A 96 -2.50 23.60 2.91
C ARG A 96 -2.73 22.54 1.83
N ILE A 97 -3.98 22.21 1.52
CA ILE A 97 -4.35 21.33 0.39
C ILE A 97 -3.90 21.97 -0.92
N THR A 98 -4.22 23.25 -1.13
CA THR A 98 -3.82 23.97 -2.34
C THR A 98 -2.31 24.03 -2.45
N ALA A 99 -1.60 24.40 -1.37
CA ALA A 99 -0.15 24.41 -1.31
C ALA A 99 0.48 23.04 -1.62
N ALA A 100 -0.15 21.93 -1.20
CA ALA A 100 0.33 20.59 -1.53
C ALA A 100 0.24 20.27 -3.03
N LEU A 101 -0.68 20.91 -3.76
CA LEU A 101 -0.89 20.71 -5.19
C LEU A 101 -0.13 21.70 -6.08
N GLU A 102 0.39 22.80 -5.51
CA GLU A 102 1.20 23.80 -6.22
C GLU A 102 2.38 23.19 -7.01
N PRO A 103 3.13 22.17 -6.52
CA PRO A 103 4.21 21.57 -7.30
C PRO A 103 3.76 20.96 -8.63
N LEU A 104 2.50 20.51 -8.72
CA LEU A 104 1.93 20.02 -9.98
C LEU A 104 1.54 21.18 -10.92
N GLY A 105 1.46 22.40 -10.40
CA GLY A 105 0.97 23.58 -11.11
C GLY A 105 -0.51 23.90 -10.86
N LEU A 106 -1.12 23.29 -9.85
CA LEU A 106 -2.50 23.57 -9.43
C LEU A 106 -2.48 24.56 -8.27
N VAL A 107 -2.80 25.82 -8.56
CA VAL A 107 -2.66 26.96 -7.64
C VAL A 107 -3.97 27.68 -7.37
N ASP A 108 -5.02 27.40 -8.14
CA ASP A 108 -6.33 28.03 -8.01
C ASP A 108 -7.46 27.01 -8.18
N HIS A 109 -8.60 27.27 -7.53
CA HIS A 109 -9.74 26.36 -7.55
C HIS A 109 -11.08 27.09 -7.39
N LEU A 110 -12.15 26.40 -7.78
CA LEU A 110 -13.50 26.79 -7.46
C LEU A 110 -13.96 25.96 -6.28
N CYS A 111 -14.46 26.63 -5.23
CA CYS A 111 -15.06 25.96 -4.09
C CYS A 111 -16.58 26.00 -4.22
N ILE A 112 -17.23 24.85 -4.12
CA ILE A 112 -18.70 24.76 -4.12
C ILE A 112 -19.18 23.85 -2.99
N THR A 113 -20.41 24.01 -2.53
CA THR A 113 -21.03 22.97 -1.69
C THR A 113 -21.31 21.72 -2.53
N SER A 114 -21.00 20.54 -1.99
CA SER A 114 -21.29 19.26 -2.65
C SER A 114 -22.77 18.86 -2.49
N SER A 115 -23.39 19.25 -1.38
CA SER A 115 -24.81 19.07 -1.07
C SER A 115 -25.28 19.97 0.08
N ASP A 116 -26.56 19.85 0.47
CA ASP A 116 -27.14 20.55 1.62
C ASP A 116 -26.50 20.18 2.97
N SER A 117 -25.68 19.10 3.04
CA SER A 117 -24.92 18.76 4.24
C SER A 117 -23.78 19.75 4.55
N GLY A 118 -23.41 20.57 3.55
CA GLY A 118 -22.32 21.53 3.66
C GLY A 118 -20.93 20.93 3.40
N GLY A 119 -20.82 19.73 2.83
CA GLY A 119 -19.56 19.24 2.26
C GLY A 119 -19.09 20.13 1.10
N LEU A 120 -17.82 20.03 0.73
CA LEU A 120 -17.17 20.90 -0.24
C LEU A 120 -16.59 20.10 -1.40
N HIS A 121 -16.82 20.61 -2.61
CA HIS A 121 -16.11 20.20 -3.81
C HIS A 121 -15.14 21.31 -4.23
N LEU A 122 -13.87 20.97 -4.39
CA LEU A 122 -12.83 21.87 -4.90
C LEU A 122 -12.45 21.47 -6.33
N TYR A 123 -12.85 22.25 -7.32
CA TYR A 123 -12.51 22.01 -8.72
C TYR A 123 -11.20 22.73 -9.08
N PHE A 124 -10.23 21.98 -9.58
CA PHE A 124 -8.95 22.47 -10.09
C PHE A 124 -8.92 22.30 -11.62
N PRO A 125 -9.51 23.23 -12.39
CA PRO A 125 -9.53 23.14 -13.85
C PRO A 125 -8.17 23.52 -14.45
N PHE A 126 -7.86 23.00 -15.64
CA PHE A 126 -6.64 23.31 -16.40
C PHE A 126 -6.89 23.12 -17.91
N ASN A 127 -6.11 23.79 -18.75
CA ASN A 127 -6.41 23.86 -20.20
C ASN A 127 -6.06 22.60 -20.98
N GLU A 128 -4.93 21.96 -20.69
CA GLU A 128 -4.45 20.80 -21.45
C GLU A 128 -5.04 19.49 -20.90
N ALA A 129 -5.71 18.70 -21.74
CA ALA A 129 -6.26 17.44 -21.29
C ALA A 129 -5.16 16.46 -20.86
N LEU A 130 -5.29 15.90 -19.65
CA LEU A 130 -4.37 14.94 -19.07
C LEU A 130 -5.02 13.58 -18.93
N SER A 131 -4.20 12.52 -18.89
CA SER A 131 -4.68 11.20 -18.52
C SER A 131 -5.26 11.23 -17.11
N SER A 132 -6.54 10.86 -16.98
CA SER A 132 -7.24 10.84 -15.69
C SER A 132 -6.52 9.94 -14.68
N TRP A 133 -5.93 8.84 -15.14
CA TRP A 133 -5.19 7.93 -14.27
C TRP A 133 -3.89 8.54 -13.74
N GLN A 134 -3.15 9.23 -14.60
CA GLN A 134 -1.91 9.91 -14.22
C GLN A 134 -2.19 11.04 -13.24
N LEU A 135 -3.26 11.80 -13.49
CA LEU A 135 -3.71 12.86 -12.59
C LEU A 135 -4.10 12.29 -11.22
N ALA A 136 -4.88 11.21 -11.19
CA ALA A 136 -5.29 10.55 -9.95
C ALA A 136 -4.09 10.18 -9.07
N ILE A 137 -3.09 9.52 -9.65
CA ILE A 137 -1.87 9.13 -8.92
C ILE A 137 -1.12 10.35 -8.40
N ALA A 138 -0.99 11.40 -9.22
CA ALA A 138 -0.24 12.60 -8.85
C ALA A 138 -0.92 13.36 -7.70
N LEU A 139 -2.24 13.59 -7.80
CA LEU A 139 -3.03 14.24 -6.76
C LEU A 139 -2.94 13.46 -5.45
N SER A 140 -3.16 12.14 -5.50
CA SER A 140 -3.10 11.32 -4.30
C SER A 140 -1.73 11.35 -3.64
N ALA A 141 -0.66 11.20 -4.42
CA ALA A 141 0.70 11.20 -3.90
C ALA A 141 1.10 12.54 -3.27
N LEU A 142 0.73 13.66 -3.88
CA LEU A 142 1.04 14.98 -3.33
C LEU A 142 0.32 15.24 -2.01
N LEU A 143 -0.97 14.93 -1.94
CA LEU A 143 -1.77 15.09 -0.73
C LEU A 143 -1.26 14.18 0.40
N GLU A 144 -0.99 12.91 0.11
CA GLU A 144 -0.43 11.98 1.10
C GLU A 144 0.95 12.40 1.59
N ASN A 145 1.81 12.89 0.70
CA ASN A 145 3.14 13.40 1.07
C ASN A 145 3.05 14.65 1.96
N ALA A 146 2.02 15.47 1.78
CA ALA A 146 1.72 16.60 2.64
C ALA A 146 1.01 16.20 3.96
N GLY A 147 0.79 14.91 4.20
CA GLY A 147 0.20 14.38 5.44
C GLY A 147 -1.32 14.26 5.43
N PHE A 148 -1.98 14.51 4.30
CA PHE A 148 -3.43 14.30 4.18
C PHE A 148 -3.75 12.80 4.02
N LYS A 149 -4.78 12.34 4.73
CA LYS A 149 -5.31 10.98 4.60
C LYS A 149 -6.44 10.99 3.59
N ILE A 150 -6.26 10.26 2.50
CA ILE A 150 -7.27 10.08 1.46
C ILE A 150 -8.13 8.88 1.83
N MET A 151 -9.40 9.14 2.16
CA MET A 151 -10.37 8.10 2.50
C MET A 151 -11.78 8.67 2.40
N SER A 152 -12.75 7.79 2.12
CA SER A 152 -14.16 8.18 2.07
C SER A 152 -14.65 8.69 3.42
N GLY A 153 -15.49 9.71 3.41
CA GLY A 153 -15.90 10.42 4.62
C GLY A 153 -15.04 11.63 4.98
N TRP A 154 -13.83 11.76 4.41
CA TRP A 154 -12.82 12.75 4.83
C TRP A 154 -12.31 13.58 3.66
N LEU A 155 -11.57 12.95 2.75
CA LEU A 155 -10.98 13.59 1.57
C LEU A 155 -10.94 12.53 0.48
N GLU A 156 -11.76 12.73 -0.55
CA GLU A 156 -11.78 11.87 -1.73
C GLU A 156 -11.22 12.62 -2.93
N VAL A 157 -10.42 11.91 -3.74
CA VAL A 157 -9.73 12.46 -4.92
C VAL A 157 -10.42 11.97 -6.18
N PHE A 158 -10.65 12.90 -7.10
CA PHE A 158 -11.31 12.66 -8.36
C PHE A 158 -10.48 13.26 -9.51
N PRO A 159 -10.08 12.49 -10.52
CA PRO A 159 -10.25 11.04 -10.65
C PRO A 159 -9.56 10.25 -9.52
N ASN A 160 -10.12 9.11 -9.13
CA ASN A 160 -9.54 8.24 -8.09
C ASN A 160 -8.51 7.27 -8.69
N PRO A 161 -7.43 6.91 -7.94
CA PRO A 161 -6.47 5.91 -8.38
C PRO A 161 -7.13 4.54 -8.41
N LYS A 162 -7.32 3.97 -9.61
CA LYS A 162 -7.91 2.63 -9.77
C LYS A 162 -6.88 1.54 -9.48
N PRO A 163 -7.21 0.51 -8.68
CA PRO A 163 -6.51 -0.77 -8.77
C PRO A 163 -6.88 -1.44 -10.11
N PHE A 164 -5.92 -2.15 -10.72
CA PHE A 164 -6.24 -3.11 -11.79
C PHE A 164 -7.15 -4.19 -11.20
N THR A 165 -8.33 -4.41 -11.78
CA THR A 165 -9.17 -5.54 -11.37
C THR A 165 -8.55 -6.83 -11.88
N SER A 166 -8.63 -7.88 -11.06
CA SER A 166 -8.04 -9.21 -11.33
C SER A 166 -8.69 -9.94 -12.51
N ASP A 167 -9.81 -9.44 -13.03
CA ASP A 167 -10.60 -10.00 -14.13
C ASP A 167 -10.33 -9.34 -15.50
N GLY A 168 -9.45 -8.34 -15.57
CA GLY A 168 -9.14 -7.61 -16.80
C GLY A 168 -10.24 -6.65 -17.27
N SER A 169 -11.30 -6.46 -16.48
CA SER A 169 -12.33 -5.44 -16.77
C SER A 169 -11.83 -4.03 -16.43
N ILE A 170 -12.32 -3.01 -17.14
CA ILE A 170 -11.95 -1.62 -16.83
C ILE A 170 -12.86 -1.14 -15.69
N SER A 171 -12.37 -1.15 -14.44
CA SER A 171 -13.08 -0.49 -13.33
C SER A 171 -13.38 0.97 -13.69
N LEU A 172 -14.57 1.48 -13.36
CA LEU A 172 -14.98 2.86 -13.64
C LEU A 172 -14.37 3.83 -12.62
N TYR A 173 -14.11 5.09 -13.01
CA TYR A 173 -13.74 6.11 -12.02
C TYR A 173 -14.94 6.41 -11.14
N ASN A 174 -14.72 6.78 -9.89
CA ASN A 174 -15.78 7.29 -9.02
C ASN A 174 -16.46 8.48 -9.71
N GLY A 175 -17.78 8.53 -9.61
CA GLY A 175 -18.57 9.62 -10.15
C GLY A 175 -18.73 10.72 -9.11
N HIS A 176 -18.84 11.95 -9.57
CA HIS A 176 -19.16 13.09 -8.74
C HIS A 176 -20.43 13.77 -9.25
N ARG A 177 -21.14 14.42 -8.34
CA ARG A 177 -22.31 15.24 -8.69
C ARG A 177 -21.90 16.45 -9.54
N LEU A 178 -22.68 16.78 -10.57
CA LEU A 178 -22.50 18.01 -11.34
C LEU A 178 -22.78 19.25 -10.46
N PRO A 179 -22.02 20.36 -10.64
CA PRO A 179 -22.25 21.59 -9.89
C PRO A 179 -23.56 22.28 -10.28
N LEU A 180 -23.95 23.30 -9.51
CA LEU A 180 -25.14 24.16 -9.76
C LEU A 180 -26.49 23.44 -9.72
N GLN A 181 -26.54 22.24 -9.15
CA GLN A 181 -27.80 21.55 -8.83
C GLN A 181 -28.23 21.87 -7.39
N ARG A 182 -29.47 21.57 -7.02
CA ARG A 182 -30.04 21.84 -5.68
C ARG A 182 -29.10 21.52 -4.51
N GLY A 183 -28.70 22.50 -3.71
CA GLY A 183 -27.76 22.27 -2.60
C GLY A 183 -26.27 22.31 -2.99
N SER A 184 -25.97 22.59 -4.26
CA SER A 184 -24.62 22.78 -4.78
C SER A 184 -24.44 24.21 -5.27
N TYR A 185 -23.86 25.05 -4.43
CA TYR A 185 -23.71 26.49 -4.66
C TYR A 185 -22.25 26.85 -4.72
N LEU A 186 -21.89 27.74 -5.66
CA LEU A 186 -20.57 28.33 -5.72
C LEU A 186 -20.32 29.16 -4.46
N LEU A 187 -19.11 29.09 -3.92
CA LEU A 187 -18.70 29.79 -2.72
C LEU A 187 -17.66 30.87 -3.04
N ASN A 188 -17.66 31.94 -2.26
CA ASN A 188 -16.57 32.91 -2.23
C ASN A 188 -15.43 32.47 -1.28
N ASP A 189 -14.39 33.29 -1.17
CA ASP A 189 -13.23 33.04 -0.29
C ASP A 189 -13.62 32.90 1.20
N GLY A 190 -14.72 33.53 1.61
CA GLY A 190 -15.32 33.39 2.95
C GLY A 190 -16.21 32.16 3.12
N LEU A 191 -16.22 31.25 2.14
CA LEU A 191 -17.04 30.04 2.07
C LEU A 191 -18.55 30.33 2.18
N GLN A 192 -18.98 31.52 1.76
CA GLN A 192 -20.38 31.90 1.70
C GLN A 192 -20.93 31.63 0.30
N PRO A 193 -22.16 31.07 0.19
CA PRO A 193 -22.81 30.89 -1.11
C PRO A 193 -22.95 32.20 -1.85
N ILE A 194 -22.59 32.19 -3.13
CA ILE A 194 -22.83 33.30 -4.06
C ILE A 194 -23.83 32.88 -5.12
N ALA A 195 -24.66 33.83 -5.55
CA ALA A 195 -25.57 33.60 -6.66
C ALA A 195 -24.75 33.39 -7.94
N ALA A 196 -24.78 32.17 -8.45
CA ALA A 196 -24.05 31.78 -9.65
C ALA A 196 -25.01 31.28 -10.73
N THR A 197 -24.85 31.84 -11.93
CA THR A 197 -25.39 31.27 -13.18
C THR A 197 -24.36 30.35 -13.82
N GLU A 198 -24.79 29.52 -14.77
CA GLU A 198 -23.89 28.69 -15.60
C GLU A 198 -22.77 29.54 -16.22
N GLN A 199 -23.11 30.70 -16.77
CA GLN A 199 -22.16 31.65 -17.38
C GLN A 199 -21.13 32.16 -16.36
N SER A 200 -21.57 32.52 -15.16
CA SER A 200 -20.65 32.98 -14.12
C SER A 200 -19.73 31.85 -13.66
N PHE A 201 -20.24 30.63 -13.51
CA PHE A 201 -19.45 29.46 -13.14
C PHE A 201 -18.37 29.16 -14.18
N VAL A 202 -18.74 29.19 -15.47
CA VAL A 202 -17.79 29.04 -16.59
C VAL A 202 -16.71 30.12 -16.55
N ARG A 203 -17.05 31.36 -16.22
CA ARG A 203 -16.06 32.43 -16.04
C ARG A 203 -15.08 32.12 -14.91
N TYR A 204 -15.56 31.70 -13.73
CA TYR A 204 -14.69 31.27 -12.64
C TYR A 204 -13.81 30.08 -13.04
N TRP A 205 -14.36 29.13 -13.79
CA TRP A 205 -13.65 27.98 -14.32
C TRP A 205 -12.48 28.39 -15.21
N HIS A 206 -12.72 29.28 -16.18
CA HIS A 206 -11.67 29.78 -17.06
C HIS A 206 -10.61 30.59 -16.31
N ASN A 207 -11.00 31.40 -15.33
CA ASN A 207 -10.04 32.17 -14.52
C ASN A 207 -9.09 31.23 -13.74
N ALA A 208 -9.63 30.21 -13.07
CA ALA A 208 -8.81 29.22 -12.38
C ALA A 208 -7.95 28.40 -13.36
N SER A 209 -8.53 28.00 -14.50
CA SER A 209 -7.83 27.24 -15.55
C SER A 209 -6.65 28.01 -16.16
N ALA A 210 -6.77 29.34 -16.28
CA ALA A 210 -5.68 30.20 -16.76
C ALA A 210 -4.50 30.27 -15.80
N ARG A 211 -4.72 30.02 -14.50
CA ARG A 211 -3.68 30.02 -13.46
C ARG A 211 -3.07 28.64 -13.23
N ASN A 212 -3.82 27.58 -13.51
CA ASN A 212 -3.39 26.20 -13.34
C ASN A 212 -2.62 25.70 -14.56
N VAL A 213 -1.29 25.73 -14.48
CA VAL A 213 -0.39 25.32 -15.56
C VAL A 213 0.37 24.06 -15.15
N ILE A 214 -0.07 22.91 -15.65
CA ILE A 214 0.54 21.63 -15.28
C ILE A 214 1.82 21.39 -16.07
N ASN A 215 2.92 21.19 -15.34
CA ASN A 215 4.19 20.83 -15.95
C ASN A 215 4.27 19.32 -16.17
N ALA A 216 4.24 18.89 -17.44
CA ALA A 216 4.28 17.47 -17.82
C ALA A 216 5.55 16.73 -17.33
N VAL A 217 6.68 17.42 -17.19
CA VAL A 217 7.93 16.81 -16.66
C VAL A 217 7.77 16.55 -15.16
N ILE A 218 7.27 17.53 -14.41
CA ILE A 218 7.03 17.39 -12.97
C ILE A 218 5.95 16.32 -12.70
N LEU A 219 4.86 16.30 -13.49
CA LEU A 219 3.84 15.26 -13.42
C LEU A 219 4.45 13.86 -13.56
N LYS A 220 5.31 13.63 -14.57
CA LYS A 220 6.01 12.36 -14.75
C LYS A 220 6.93 12.03 -13.57
N GLN A 221 7.63 13.01 -13.01
CA GLN A 221 8.50 12.83 -11.84
C GLN A 221 7.69 12.44 -10.60
N ILE A 222 6.61 13.15 -10.30
CA ILE A 222 5.69 12.84 -9.19
C ILE A 222 5.16 11.41 -9.33
N ILE A 223 4.65 11.03 -10.51
CA ILE A 223 4.12 9.68 -10.74
C ILE A 223 5.20 8.62 -10.55
N ARG A 224 6.43 8.87 -11.01
CA ARG A 224 7.55 7.93 -10.83
C ARG A 224 7.87 7.73 -9.34
N GLN A 225 7.86 8.81 -8.56
CA GLN A 225 8.06 8.74 -7.11
C GLN A 225 6.88 8.07 -6.39
N ALA A 226 5.65 8.38 -6.81
CA ALA A 226 4.43 7.82 -6.26
C ALA A 226 4.33 6.30 -6.50
N LYS A 227 4.63 5.83 -7.71
CA LYS A 227 4.64 4.38 -8.00
C LYS A 227 5.61 3.62 -7.09
N ARG A 228 6.79 4.18 -6.82
CA ARG A 228 7.74 3.59 -5.85
C ARG A 228 7.14 3.47 -4.44
N LYS A 229 6.19 4.33 -4.06
CA LYS A 229 5.47 4.31 -2.77
C LYS A 229 4.20 3.45 -2.76
N ILE A 230 3.43 3.38 -3.86
CA ILE A 230 2.18 2.60 -3.98
C ILE A 230 2.45 1.11 -3.85
N TYR A 231 3.59 0.63 -4.36
CA TYR A 231 4.10 -0.69 -4.04
C TYR A 231 4.74 -0.68 -2.66
N ARG A 232 4.02 -0.20 -1.63
CA ARG A 232 4.45 -0.23 -0.24
C ARG A 232 4.60 -1.69 0.15
N VAL A 233 5.83 -2.12 -0.01
CA VAL A 233 6.27 -3.46 0.26
C VAL A 233 6.01 -3.67 1.75
N THR A 234 5.26 -4.71 2.14
CA THR A 234 4.99 -4.97 3.57
C THR A 234 6.32 -4.96 4.33
N GLY A 235 6.36 -4.58 5.61
CA GLY A 235 7.66 -4.44 6.31
C GLY A 235 8.60 -5.65 6.18
N LYS A 236 8.04 -6.86 6.03
CA LYS A 236 8.81 -8.08 5.71
C LYS A 236 9.42 -8.06 4.31
N ALA A 237 8.66 -7.65 3.31
CA ALA A 237 9.13 -7.60 1.94
C ALA A 237 10.00 -6.34 1.69
N GLU A 238 9.78 -5.22 2.40
CA GLU A 238 10.69 -4.06 2.39
C GLU A 238 12.05 -4.44 2.96
N LYS A 239 12.05 -5.13 4.12
CA LYS A 239 13.26 -5.75 4.65
C LYS A 239 13.91 -6.68 3.63
N PHE A 240 13.14 -7.54 2.95
CA PHE A 240 13.70 -8.46 1.97
C PHE A 240 14.31 -7.75 0.76
N ILE A 241 13.71 -6.65 0.28
CA ILE A 241 14.31 -5.79 -0.75
C ILE A 241 15.61 -5.16 -0.25
N ASN A 242 15.62 -4.65 0.97
CA ASN A 242 16.83 -4.06 1.56
C ASN A 242 17.94 -5.10 1.74
N ASP A 243 17.61 -6.31 2.18
CA ASP A 243 18.56 -7.43 2.27
C ASP A 243 19.13 -7.74 0.85
N LEU A 244 18.27 -7.81 -0.17
CA LEU A 244 18.70 -8.02 -1.56
C LEU A 244 19.56 -6.86 -2.10
N HIS A 245 19.24 -5.61 -1.78
CA HIS A 245 20.07 -4.46 -2.14
C HIS A 245 21.44 -4.52 -1.47
N ALA A 246 21.48 -4.85 -0.18
CA ALA A 246 22.73 -4.99 0.57
C ALA A 246 23.64 -6.09 -0.02
N ASP A 247 23.07 -7.18 -0.54
CA ASP A 247 23.83 -8.25 -1.20
C ASP A 247 24.27 -7.91 -2.63
N ILE A 248 23.52 -7.06 -3.35
CA ILE A 248 23.74 -6.78 -4.78
C ILE A 248 24.58 -5.52 -5.01
N GLU A 249 24.26 -4.42 -4.32
CA GLU A 249 24.81 -3.09 -4.59
C GLU A 249 26.33 -2.95 -4.36
N PRO A 250 26.95 -3.62 -3.37
CA PRO A 250 28.40 -3.64 -3.25
C PRO A 250 29.12 -4.22 -4.47
N GLY A 251 28.41 -4.98 -5.31
CA GLY A 251 28.93 -5.59 -6.51
C GLY A 251 29.81 -6.81 -6.22
N TRP A 252 30.75 -7.05 -7.11
CA TRP A 252 31.65 -8.20 -7.10
C TRP A 252 32.91 -7.85 -6.31
N SER A 253 33.22 -8.64 -5.29
CA SER A 253 34.35 -8.41 -4.39
C SER A 253 35.33 -9.59 -4.32
N GLY A 254 35.02 -10.71 -4.97
CA GLY A 254 35.89 -11.87 -5.01
C GLY A 254 35.45 -12.94 -6.01
N ALA A 255 36.39 -13.83 -6.35
CA ALA A 255 36.12 -14.95 -7.23
C ALA A 255 35.10 -15.94 -6.62
N GLY A 256 34.31 -16.59 -7.47
CA GLY A 256 33.31 -17.60 -7.05
C GLY A 256 31.95 -17.04 -6.64
N GLN A 257 31.73 -15.72 -6.72
CA GLN A 257 30.47 -15.08 -6.31
C GLN A 257 29.34 -15.15 -7.35
N THR A 258 29.61 -15.60 -8.58
CA THR A 258 28.66 -15.56 -9.71
C THR A 258 27.29 -16.14 -9.38
N ASN A 259 27.24 -17.36 -8.85
CA ASN A 259 25.94 -17.98 -8.56
C ASN A 259 25.19 -17.25 -7.45
N PHE A 260 25.90 -16.74 -6.44
CA PHE A 260 25.27 -16.01 -5.36
C PHE A 260 24.68 -14.68 -5.87
N ILE A 261 25.48 -13.87 -6.55
CA ILE A 261 25.08 -12.55 -7.06
C ILE A 261 23.96 -12.70 -8.10
N LEU A 262 24.08 -13.62 -9.06
CA LEU A 262 23.03 -13.88 -10.04
C LEU A 262 21.73 -14.35 -9.39
N GLY A 263 21.81 -15.20 -8.36
CA GLY A 263 20.64 -15.63 -7.60
C GLY A 263 19.93 -14.45 -6.90
N ARG A 264 20.68 -13.52 -6.29
CA ARG A 264 20.11 -12.33 -5.64
C ARG A 264 19.50 -11.36 -6.64
N ILE A 265 20.19 -11.09 -7.75
CA ILE A 265 19.67 -10.27 -8.85
C ILE A 265 18.39 -10.88 -9.40
N THR A 266 18.37 -12.20 -9.62
CA THR A 266 17.21 -12.94 -10.13
C THR A 266 16.02 -12.81 -9.18
N LEU A 267 16.22 -13.04 -7.87
CA LEU A 267 15.17 -12.88 -6.86
C LEU A 267 14.59 -11.46 -6.88
N ARG A 268 15.45 -10.43 -6.88
CA ARG A 268 15.02 -9.04 -6.92
C ARG A 268 14.24 -8.70 -8.20
N SER A 269 14.76 -9.11 -9.35
CA SER A 269 14.21 -8.79 -10.66
C SER A 269 12.88 -9.52 -10.92
N TYR A 270 12.81 -10.80 -10.54
CA TYR A 270 11.60 -11.60 -10.67
C TYR A 270 10.51 -11.16 -9.68
N ILE A 271 10.83 -11.08 -8.38
CA ILE A 271 9.81 -10.82 -7.35
C ILE A 271 9.38 -9.35 -7.36
N PHE A 272 10.32 -8.42 -7.58
CA PHE A 272 10.09 -6.99 -7.39
C PHE A 272 10.42 -6.13 -8.62
N GLY A 273 10.80 -6.70 -9.77
CA GLY A 273 11.15 -5.92 -10.96
C GLY A 273 10.04 -4.93 -11.35
N HIS A 274 8.78 -5.39 -11.39
CA HIS A 274 7.60 -4.56 -11.69
C HIS A 274 7.22 -3.56 -10.61
N VAL A 275 7.75 -3.77 -9.40
CA VAL A 275 7.60 -2.85 -8.27
C VAL A 275 8.65 -1.74 -8.33
N LEU A 276 9.89 -2.09 -8.71
CA LEU A 276 11.05 -1.21 -8.58
C LEU A 276 11.31 -0.37 -9.84
N TYR A 277 11.19 -0.96 -11.04
CA TYR A 277 11.61 -0.29 -12.28
C TYR A 277 10.96 -0.77 -13.59
N ALA A 278 10.31 -1.93 -13.62
CA ALA A 278 9.65 -2.47 -14.81
C ALA A 278 8.15 -2.14 -14.83
N ALA A 279 7.57 -2.06 -16.04
CA ALA A 279 6.13 -1.76 -16.21
C ALA A 279 5.22 -2.97 -15.94
N ALA A 280 5.77 -4.18 -15.98
CA ALA A 280 5.09 -5.45 -15.77
C ALA A 280 6.06 -6.49 -15.18
N PRO A 281 5.56 -7.60 -14.58
CA PRO A 281 6.41 -8.67 -14.08
C PRO A 281 7.37 -9.21 -15.14
N LEU A 282 8.62 -9.44 -14.75
CA LEU A 282 9.67 -9.90 -15.66
C LEU A 282 9.70 -11.43 -15.67
N THR A 283 9.58 -12.00 -16.87
CA THR A 283 9.66 -13.45 -17.14
C THR A 283 10.42 -13.72 -18.44
N GLY A 284 10.83 -14.97 -18.63
CA GLY A 284 11.52 -15.48 -19.81
C GLY A 284 12.71 -14.62 -20.21
N GLU A 285 12.77 -14.28 -21.50
CA GLU A 285 13.87 -13.50 -22.07
C GLU A 285 13.99 -12.10 -21.46
N ALA A 286 12.88 -11.48 -21.05
CA ALA A 286 12.91 -10.16 -20.43
C ALA A 286 13.59 -10.19 -19.05
N LEU A 287 13.37 -11.26 -18.28
CA LEU A 287 14.05 -11.48 -17.01
C LEU A 287 15.55 -11.75 -17.22
N VAL A 288 15.91 -12.59 -18.19
CA VAL A 288 17.31 -12.91 -18.52
C VAL A 288 18.08 -11.65 -18.90
N LYS A 289 17.53 -10.84 -19.81
CA LYS A 289 18.15 -9.56 -20.21
C LYS A 289 18.34 -8.63 -19.02
N ASP A 290 17.38 -8.59 -18.11
CA ASP A 290 17.46 -7.73 -16.93
C ASP A 290 18.54 -8.19 -15.95
N ILE A 291 18.64 -9.50 -15.69
CA ILE A 291 19.67 -10.10 -14.85
C ILE A 291 21.06 -9.79 -15.40
N VAL A 292 21.27 -10.03 -16.71
CA VAL A 292 22.55 -9.78 -17.39
C VAL A 292 22.91 -8.30 -17.35
N ARG A 293 21.94 -7.42 -17.64
CA ARG A 293 22.11 -5.97 -17.59
C ARG A 293 22.56 -5.50 -16.21
N ILE A 294 21.94 -6.00 -15.14
CA ILE A 294 22.32 -5.64 -13.77
C ILE A 294 23.69 -6.22 -13.44
N ALA A 295 23.94 -7.50 -13.70
CA ALA A 295 25.20 -8.17 -13.39
C ALA A 295 26.41 -7.46 -14.02
N LYS A 296 26.31 -7.10 -15.31
CA LYS A 296 27.36 -6.38 -16.06
C LYS A 296 27.58 -4.94 -15.57
N ALA A 297 26.57 -4.32 -14.95
CA ALA A 297 26.63 -2.94 -14.46
C ALA A 297 27.16 -2.82 -13.03
N LEU A 298 27.33 -3.92 -12.29
CA LEU A 298 27.82 -3.90 -10.91
C LEU A 298 29.34 -3.69 -10.85
N PRO A 299 29.84 -2.95 -9.84
CA PRO A 299 31.28 -2.77 -9.62
C PRO A 299 32.01 -4.11 -9.50
N GLY A 300 33.20 -4.23 -10.10
CA GLY A 300 34.03 -5.44 -10.02
C GLY A 300 33.64 -6.59 -10.94
N TYR A 301 32.64 -6.42 -11.82
CA TYR A 301 32.22 -7.48 -12.76
C TYR A 301 33.37 -7.99 -13.63
N ALA A 302 34.13 -7.06 -14.25
CA ALA A 302 35.26 -7.41 -15.11
C ALA A 302 36.41 -8.06 -14.34
N ASP A 303 36.56 -7.74 -13.06
CA ASP A 303 37.70 -8.15 -12.23
C ASP A 303 37.47 -9.49 -11.52
N PHE A 304 36.23 -9.78 -11.12
CA PHE A 304 35.91 -10.90 -10.22
C PHE A 304 34.89 -11.89 -10.78
N CYS A 305 34.14 -11.54 -11.84
CA CYS A 305 33.24 -12.49 -12.47
C CYS A 305 34.03 -13.45 -13.38
N GLY A 306 34.16 -14.71 -12.96
CA GLY A 306 34.79 -15.77 -13.78
C GLY A 306 33.92 -16.29 -14.93
N HIS A 307 32.68 -15.80 -15.04
CA HIS A 307 31.65 -16.27 -15.96
C HIS A 307 31.26 -15.20 -16.99
N GLN A 308 32.20 -14.36 -17.41
CA GLN A 308 31.92 -13.26 -18.34
C GLN A 308 31.46 -13.78 -19.72
N GLY A 309 32.07 -14.87 -20.19
CA GLY A 309 31.76 -15.48 -21.48
C GLY A 309 30.44 -16.26 -21.53
N ASP A 310 29.98 -16.80 -20.39
CA ASP A 310 28.76 -17.61 -20.27
C ASP A 310 27.69 -16.92 -19.39
N ILE A 311 27.80 -15.62 -19.12
CA ILE A 311 26.92 -14.91 -18.18
C ILE A 311 25.44 -14.97 -18.57
N GLU A 312 25.17 -14.97 -19.88
CA GLU A 312 23.83 -15.03 -20.45
C GLU A 312 23.20 -16.41 -20.22
N ASP A 313 23.98 -17.49 -20.42
CA ASP A 313 23.55 -18.86 -20.14
C ASP A 313 23.28 -19.05 -18.64
N ARG A 314 24.16 -18.52 -17.79
CA ARG A 314 23.97 -18.55 -16.32
C ARG A 314 22.72 -17.79 -15.88
N ALA A 315 22.46 -16.62 -16.46
CA ALA A 315 21.26 -15.86 -16.18
C ALA A 315 19.99 -16.59 -16.66
N TRP A 316 20.07 -17.30 -17.78
CA TRP A 316 18.99 -18.14 -18.29
C TRP A 316 18.66 -19.29 -17.35
N ASP A 317 19.67 -20.01 -16.84
CA ASP A 317 19.48 -21.08 -15.86
C ASP A 317 18.78 -20.56 -14.59
N TRP A 318 19.23 -19.42 -14.07
CA TRP A 318 18.61 -18.79 -12.90
C TRP A 318 17.17 -18.34 -13.15
N ALA A 319 16.90 -17.73 -14.32
CA ALA A 319 15.55 -17.32 -14.71
C ALA A 319 14.60 -18.55 -14.77
N LYS A 320 15.05 -19.64 -15.39
CA LYS A 320 14.27 -20.89 -15.44
C LYS A 320 14.03 -21.48 -14.05
N CYS A 321 15.05 -21.48 -13.21
CA CYS A 321 14.93 -21.97 -11.83
C CYS A 321 13.92 -21.14 -11.02
N ILE A 322 13.97 -19.81 -11.06
CA ILE A 322 13.07 -18.98 -10.25
C ILE A 322 11.61 -19.06 -10.73
N GLU A 323 11.37 -19.16 -12.04
CA GLU A 323 10.03 -19.29 -12.60
C GLU A 323 9.35 -20.60 -12.21
N SER A 324 10.14 -21.66 -12.04
CA SER A 324 9.67 -22.98 -11.56
C SER A 324 9.62 -23.11 -10.02
N SER A 325 9.99 -22.06 -9.29
CA SER A 325 10.14 -22.09 -7.83
C SER A 325 8.85 -21.75 -7.08
N HIS A 326 8.96 -21.72 -5.74
CA HIS A 326 7.88 -21.29 -4.84
C HIS A 326 7.79 -19.76 -4.69
N TYR A 327 8.64 -18.98 -5.37
CA TYR A 327 8.58 -17.53 -5.36
C TYR A 327 7.60 -17.02 -6.42
N PHE A 328 6.96 -15.89 -6.14
CA PHE A 328 5.97 -15.26 -7.02
C PHE A 328 6.24 -13.77 -7.11
N HIS A 329 5.74 -13.16 -8.19
CA HIS A 329 5.74 -11.70 -8.34
C HIS A 329 4.98 -11.05 -7.19
N TYR A 330 5.62 -10.08 -6.53
CA TYR A 330 5.05 -9.38 -5.40
C TYR A 330 3.74 -8.66 -5.78
N GLY A 331 2.68 -8.89 -5.00
CA GLY A 331 1.37 -8.27 -5.24
C GLY A 331 0.48 -9.00 -6.26
N ASN A 332 0.95 -10.08 -6.89
CA ASN A 332 0.07 -10.99 -7.65
C ASN A 332 -0.45 -12.09 -6.71
N ASP A 333 -1.73 -12.45 -6.84
CA ASP A 333 -2.31 -13.57 -6.12
C ASP A 333 -1.57 -14.87 -6.48
N LYS A 334 -1.40 -15.76 -5.50
CA LYS A 334 -0.93 -17.12 -5.76
C LYS A 334 -1.85 -17.75 -6.80
N PRO A 335 -1.34 -18.45 -7.83
CA PRO A 335 -2.18 -19.24 -8.71
C PRO A 335 -3.07 -20.12 -7.85
N ARG A 336 -4.39 -19.92 -7.94
CA ARG A 336 -5.37 -20.77 -7.24
C ARG A 336 -5.13 -22.17 -7.79
N ALA A 337 -4.70 -23.09 -6.94
CA ALA A 337 -4.40 -24.45 -7.35
C ALA A 337 -5.61 -24.99 -8.14
N THR A 338 -5.41 -25.20 -9.44
CA THR A 338 -6.36 -25.95 -10.27
C THR A 338 -6.46 -27.33 -9.66
N GLY A 339 -7.68 -27.81 -9.47
CA GLY A 339 -8.00 -29.03 -8.74
C GLY A 339 -7.23 -30.26 -9.21
N ASP A 340 -7.19 -31.24 -8.29
CA ASP A 340 -6.82 -32.65 -8.45
C ASP A 340 -5.39 -33.11 -8.14
N VAL A 341 -4.49 -32.26 -7.65
CA VAL A 341 -3.25 -32.76 -7.03
C VAL A 341 -3.27 -32.49 -5.52
N LEU A 342 -3.41 -33.56 -4.73
CA LEU A 342 -3.26 -33.47 -3.28
C LEU A 342 -1.90 -32.82 -2.97
N THR A 343 -1.93 -31.70 -2.26
CA THR A 343 -0.73 -31.01 -1.79
C THR A 343 0.13 -31.96 -0.95
N TRP A 344 1.45 -31.76 -0.90
CA TRP A 344 2.36 -32.60 -0.10
C TRP A 344 1.89 -32.75 1.36
N ASN A 345 1.32 -31.70 1.95
CA ASN A 345 0.71 -31.73 3.28
C ASN A 345 -0.54 -32.64 3.36
N GLN A 346 -1.39 -32.62 2.32
CA GLN A 346 -2.54 -33.52 2.24
C GLN A 346 -2.11 -34.98 2.03
N GLN A 347 -1.04 -35.23 1.27
CA GLN A 347 -0.45 -36.57 1.12
C GLN A 347 0.12 -37.08 2.44
N GLN A 348 0.88 -36.25 3.16
CA GLN A 348 1.40 -36.58 4.49
C GLN A 348 0.27 -36.84 5.51
N GLN A 349 -0.80 -36.05 5.45
CA GLN A 349 -1.98 -36.24 6.29
C GLN A 349 -2.72 -37.55 5.95
N ALA A 350 -2.87 -37.89 4.67
CA ALA A 350 -3.48 -39.15 4.24
C ALA A 350 -2.65 -40.37 4.69
N GLN A 351 -1.32 -40.32 4.54
CA GLN A 351 -0.41 -41.37 5.00
C GLN A 351 -0.43 -41.53 6.52
N ALA A 352 -0.50 -40.43 7.29
CA ALA A 352 -0.64 -40.49 8.74
C ALA A 352 -1.94 -41.16 9.18
N ARG A 353 -3.07 -40.82 8.54
CA ARG A 353 -4.38 -41.45 8.81
C ARG A 353 -4.38 -42.93 8.47
N GLU A 354 -3.74 -43.32 7.36
CA GLU A 354 -3.66 -44.72 6.96
C GLU A 354 -2.82 -45.56 7.92
N ARG A 355 -1.71 -45.02 8.42
CA ARG A 355 -0.91 -45.68 9.48
C ARG A 355 -1.72 -45.90 10.76
N ILE A 356 -2.52 -44.92 11.18
CA ILE A 356 -3.40 -45.06 12.34
C ILE A 356 -4.44 -46.17 12.12
N ARG A 357 -5.09 -46.20 10.94
CA ARG A 357 -6.09 -47.24 10.63
C ARG A 357 -5.46 -48.63 10.59
N ALA A 358 -4.33 -48.78 9.92
CA ALA A 358 -3.64 -50.06 9.81
C ALA A 358 -3.23 -50.60 11.19
N ALA A 359 -2.69 -49.74 12.05
CA ALA A 359 -2.33 -50.10 13.42
C ALA A 359 -3.57 -50.47 14.26
N ALA A 360 -4.66 -49.70 14.15
CA ALA A 360 -5.90 -49.99 14.86
C ALA A 360 -6.53 -51.32 14.41
N VAL A 361 -6.58 -51.59 13.10
CA VAL A 361 -7.09 -52.86 12.54
C VAL A 361 -6.21 -54.03 12.96
N ALA A 362 -4.89 -53.87 12.99
CA ALA A 362 -3.98 -54.92 13.43
C ALA A 362 -4.20 -55.29 14.90
N LEU A 363 -4.34 -54.30 15.78
CA LEU A 363 -4.65 -54.50 17.20
C LEU A 363 -6.04 -55.12 17.43
N PHE A 364 -7.02 -54.75 16.59
CA PHE A 364 -8.35 -55.35 16.62
C PHE A 364 -8.31 -56.83 16.20
N ARG A 365 -7.60 -57.15 15.11
CA ARG A 365 -7.46 -58.53 14.61
C ARG A 365 -6.68 -59.43 15.55
N SER A 366 -5.71 -58.90 16.28
CA SER A 366 -4.97 -59.65 17.28
C SER A 366 -5.72 -59.77 18.61
N ASN A 367 -6.93 -59.23 18.74
CA ASN A 367 -7.74 -59.20 19.97
C ASN A 367 -7.06 -58.47 21.15
N HIS A 368 -6.16 -57.52 20.85
CA HIS A 368 -5.43 -56.69 21.82
C HIS A 368 -5.93 -55.25 21.84
N TRP A 369 -7.13 -54.98 21.33
CA TRP A 369 -7.69 -53.63 21.27
C TRP A 369 -8.21 -53.19 22.65
N PRO A 370 -7.59 -52.18 23.31
CA PRO A 370 -7.99 -51.81 24.67
C PRO A 370 -9.33 -51.06 24.70
N GLU A 371 -10.09 -51.17 25.79
CA GLU A 371 -11.35 -50.42 25.94
C GLU A 371 -11.13 -48.95 26.35
N GLY A 372 -10.11 -48.68 27.17
CA GLY A 372 -9.81 -47.35 27.71
C GLY A 372 -9.08 -46.42 26.73
N ILE A 373 -9.40 -45.13 26.81
CA ILE A 373 -8.81 -44.06 25.97
C ILE A 373 -7.27 -44.05 26.08
N THR A 374 -6.76 -44.02 27.31
CA THR A 374 -5.30 -43.99 27.60
C THR A 374 -4.61 -45.24 27.09
N ALA A 375 -5.20 -46.42 27.32
CA ALA A 375 -4.62 -47.68 26.87
C ALA A 375 -4.57 -47.80 25.34
N ARG A 376 -5.56 -47.26 24.61
CA ARG A 376 -5.51 -47.18 23.14
C ARG A 376 -4.43 -46.23 22.64
N PHE A 377 -4.28 -45.08 23.30
CA PHE A 377 -3.25 -44.11 22.96
C PHE A 377 -1.86 -44.71 23.12
N ASP A 378 -1.61 -45.40 24.24
CA ASP A 378 -0.33 -46.06 24.52
C ASP A 378 -0.05 -47.20 23.53
N ALA A 379 -1.06 -48.02 23.20
CA ALA A 379 -0.92 -49.09 22.23
C ALA A 379 -0.59 -48.58 20.80
N LEU A 380 -1.19 -47.46 20.39
CA LEU A 380 -0.90 -46.85 19.09
C LEU A 380 0.45 -46.10 19.08
N CYS A 381 0.87 -45.54 20.21
CA CYS A 381 2.21 -45.01 20.37
C CYS A 381 3.28 -46.12 20.29
N ALA A 382 3.02 -47.28 20.92
CA ALA A 382 3.88 -48.46 20.83
C ALA A 382 3.99 -49.02 19.40
N ALA A 383 2.98 -48.77 18.55
CA ALA A 383 3.01 -49.08 17.12
C ALA A 383 3.78 -48.04 16.26
N GLY A 384 4.46 -47.07 16.89
CA GLY A 384 5.33 -46.11 16.23
C GLY A 384 4.64 -44.83 15.73
N ILE A 385 3.44 -44.52 16.24
CA ILE A 385 2.69 -43.31 15.88
C ILE A 385 2.90 -42.24 16.95
N SER A 386 3.26 -41.01 16.58
CA SER A 386 3.45 -39.94 17.56
C SER A 386 2.14 -39.51 18.22
N GLY A 387 2.19 -39.17 19.51
CA GLY A 387 1.02 -38.70 20.26
C GLY A 387 0.36 -37.46 19.64
N SER A 388 1.15 -36.53 19.11
CA SER A 388 0.64 -35.32 18.43
C SER A 388 -0.17 -35.66 17.17
N THR A 389 0.20 -36.71 16.44
CA THR A 389 -0.53 -37.20 15.27
C THR A 389 -1.82 -37.91 15.67
N LEU A 390 -1.82 -38.65 16.79
CA LEU A 390 -3.02 -39.30 17.34
C LEU A 390 -4.07 -38.29 17.81
N TYR A 391 -3.66 -37.24 18.54
CA TYR A 391 -4.56 -36.17 19.00
C TYR A 391 -5.22 -35.41 17.84
N ARG A 392 -4.53 -35.30 16.69
CA ARG A 392 -5.07 -34.63 15.49
C ARG A 392 -6.09 -35.50 14.73
N HIS A 393 -6.10 -36.81 14.96
CA HIS A 393 -6.93 -37.79 14.23
C HIS A 393 -7.69 -38.72 15.18
N GLN A 394 -8.32 -38.15 16.21
CA GLN A 394 -9.10 -38.87 17.22
C GLN A 394 -10.29 -39.63 16.63
N ASP A 395 -10.79 -39.18 15.47
CA ASP A 395 -11.86 -39.81 14.70
C ASP A 395 -11.59 -41.27 14.32
N LEU A 396 -10.32 -41.70 14.31
CA LEU A 396 -9.91 -43.02 13.84
C LEU A 396 -9.66 -44.05 14.95
N TRP A 397 -9.61 -43.65 16.22
CA TRP A 397 -9.22 -44.54 17.31
C TRP A 397 -9.88 -44.24 18.67
N HIS A 398 -10.31 -43.00 18.89
CA HIS A 398 -10.85 -42.57 20.17
C HIS A 398 -12.28 -43.11 20.38
N PRO A 399 -12.58 -43.81 21.49
CA PRO A 399 -13.87 -44.45 21.75
C PRO A 399 -15.07 -43.50 21.57
N LEU A 400 -14.98 -42.27 22.10
CA LEU A 400 -16.06 -41.28 22.01
C LEU A 400 -16.33 -40.80 20.58
N HIS A 401 -15.33 -40.81 19.69
CA HIS A 401 -15.48 -40.39 18.31
C HIS A 401 -15.90 -41.55 17.39
N LEU A 402 -15.66 -42.80 17.82
CA LEU A 402 -16.10 -44.01 17.13
C LEU A 402 -17.55 -44.40 17.46
N ALA A 403 -18.06 -43.98 18.63
CA ALA A 403 -19.39 -44.34 19.14
C ALA A 403 -20.54 -43.46 18.62
N VAL A 404 -20.29 -42.46 17.76
CA VAL A 404 -21.33 -41.57 17.24
C VAL A 404 -21.92 -42.17 15.94
N PRO A 405 -23.23 -42.52 15.89
CA PRO A 405 -23.87 -42.88 14.64
C PRO A 405 -23.80 -41.73 13.64
N GLN A 406 -23.35 -41.99 12.42
CA GLN A 406 -23.16 -41.03 11.32
C GLN A 406 -24.41 -40.21 10.93
N ALA A 407 -25.58 -40.45 11.54
CA ALA A 407 -26.81 -39.69 11.30
C ALA A 407 -26.91 -38.38 12.11
N LEU A 408 -26.09 -38.15 13.15
CA LEU A 408 -26.14 -36.90 13.94
C LEU A 408 -25.02 -35.90 13.60
N ALA A 409 -24.02 -36.30 12.80
CA ALA A 409 -22.89 -35.45 12.44
C ALA A 409 -23.25 -34.32 11.43
N ALA A 410 -24.40 -34.42 10.76
CA ALA A 410 -24.86 -33.40 9.82
C ALA A 410 -25.64 -32.24 10.48
N SER A 411 -26.01 -32.36 11.76
CA SER A 411 -26.87 -31.36 12.45
C SER A 411 -26.17 -30.60 13.58
N GLN A 412 -24.85 -30.76 13.77
CA GLN A 412 -24.05 -30.02 14.76
C GLN A 412 -23.01 -29.08 14.13
N LEU A 413 -23.28 -28.57 12.92
CA LEU A 413 -22.52 -27.46 12.31
C LEU A 413 -23.09 -26.08 12.64
N ALA A 414 -23.93 -25.97 13.67
CA ALA A 414 -24.38 -24.69 14.19
C ALA A 414 -24.53 -24.79 15.71
N GLN A 415 -23.46 -24.45 16.45
CA GLN A 415 -23.48 -23.62 17.67
C GLN A 415 -22.03 -23.16 17.98
N PRO A 416 -21.82 -21.91 18.42
CA PRO A 416 -20.50 -21.36 18.65
C PRO A 416 -19.92 -21.92 19.95
N VAL A 417 -18.73 -22.53 19.88
CA VAL A 417 -17.99 -22.94 21.07
C VAL A 417 -17.38 -21.69 21.71
N GLU A 418 -17.71 -21.48 22.98
CA GLU A 418 -17.18 -20.44 23.86
C GLU A 418 -15.64 -20.38 23.85
N ASN A 419 -15.11 -19.17 23.97
CA ASN A 419 -13.70 -18.94 24.26
C ASN A 419 -13.29 -19.67 25.54
N PRO A 420 -12.10 -20.29 25.61
CA PRO A 420 -11.56 -20.87 26.83
C PRO A 420 -11.41 -19.80 27.94
N PRO A 421 -11.52 -20.19 29.22
CA PRO A 421 -11.65 -19.25 30.34
C PRO A 421 -10.42 -18.36 30.50
N HIS A 422 -10.67 -17.08 30.81
CA HIS A 422 -9.64 -16.13 31.20
C HIS A 422 -8.84 -16.61 32.43
N PRO A 423 -7.55 -16.23 32.55
CA PRO A 423 -6.77 -16.41 33.77
C PRO A 423 -7.43 -15.64 34.94
N PRO A 424 -7.19 -16.06 36.19
CA PRO A 424 -8.00 -15.69 37.35
C PRO A 424 -8.08 -14.17 37.56
N ALA A 425 -9.29 -13.67 37.75
CA ALA A 425 -9.55 -12.29 38.13
C ALA A 425 -9.09 -12.05 39.58
N PHE A 426 -8.16 -11.10 39.70
CA PHE A 426 -7.72 -10.51 40.95
C PHE A 426 -8.94 -9.93 41.69
N GLN A 427 -9.22 -10.43 42.91
CA GLN A 427 -10.29 -9.90 43.75
C GLN A 427 -9.94 -8.49 44.23
N ALA A 428 -10.82 -7.54 43.95
CA ALA A 428 -10.78 -6.21 44.55
C ALA A 428 -11.14 -6.32 46.05
N GLY A 429 -10.11 -6.30 46.90
CA GLY A 429 -10.23 -5.89 48.30
C GLY A 429 -10.02 -4.38 48.37
N VAL A 430 -11.04 -3.66 48.82
CA VAL A 430 -10.98 -2.22 49.09
C VAL A 430 -10.40 -1.97 50.49
N VAL A 431 -9.63 -0.87 50.57
CA VAL A 431 -9.22 -0.05 51.75
C VAL A 431 -7.90 -0.41 52.44
N GLY A 432 -6.91 0.49 52.30
CA GLY A 432 -6.01 0.86 53.40
C GLY A 432 -4.52 1.08 53.10
N ALA A 433 -4.16 2.34 52.81
CA ALA A 433 -2.93 3.05 53.23
C ALA A 433 -1.51 2.65 52.70
N SER A 434 -0.95 3.60 51.92
CA SER A 434 0.39 4.22 52.08
C SER A 434 1.65 3.70 51.35
N ALA A 435 2.15 4.59 50.48
CA ALA A 435 3.53 5.10 50.33
C ALA A 435 4.56 4.40 49.40
N GLY A 436 5.21 5.23 48.56
CA GLY A 436 6.61 5.09 48.14
C GLY A 436 6.85 4.86 46.64
N GLY A 437 7.32 5.88 45.93
CA GLY A 437 7.57 5.83 44.47
C GLY A 437 8.92 5.24 44.05
N ALA A 438 9.11 5.11 42.73
CA ALA A 438 10.42 5.07 42.08
C ALA A 438 10.29 5.44 40.58
N ALA A 439 11.25 6.26 40.13
CA ALA A 439 11.38 6.86 38.80
C ALA A 439 12.28 6.00 37.86
N PRO A 440 12.42 6.36 36.56
CA PRO A 440 12.87 5.48 35.47
C PRO A 440 14.39 5.48 35.25
N THR A 441 14.92 4.44 34.59
CA THR A 441 16.30 4.42 34.07
C THR A 441 16.36 4.39 32.53
N PRO A 442 17.44 4.94 31.92
CA PRO A 442 17.60 5.16 30.48
C PRO A 442 18.55 4.13 29.83
N PHE A 443 18.86 4.30 28.53
CA PHE A 443 19.74 3.50 27.63
C PHE A 443 19.02 2.31 26.94
N GLY A 444 18.90 2.21 25.60
CA GLY A 444 19.69 2.77 24.50
C GLY A 444 20.54 1.65 23.89
N SER A 445 20.00 0.85 22.96
CA SER A 445 20.69 -0.29 22.36
C SER A 445 21.60 0.15 21.20
N SER A 446 22.87 0.44 21.49
CA SER A 446 23.93 0.62 20.49
C SER A 446 24.66 -0.71 20.23
N LEU A 447 24.89 -1.04 18.96
CA LEU A 447 25.47 -2.29 18.43
C LEU A 447 27.00 -2.21 18.23
N LEU A 448 27.71 -1.53 19.12
CA LEU A 448 29.17 -1.57 19.15
C LEU A 448 29.63 -1.59 20.62
N ALA A 449 29.91 -2.79 21.12
CA ALA A 449 30.71 -2.96 22.33
C ALA A 449 31.94 -3.80 21.96
N ALA A 450 33.10 -3.14 22.03
CA ALA A 450 34.39 -3.77 22.02
C ALA A 450 34.61 -4.53 23.35
N ASP A 451 35.37 -5.61 23.25
CA ASP A 451 36.05 -6.37 24.30
C ASP A 451 35.21 -7.34 25.16
N GLY A 452 35.07 -8.55 24.63
CA GLY A 452 34.77 -9.77 25.38
C GLY A 452 35.47 -10.97 24.73
N CYS A 453 36.72 -11.22 25.14
CA CYS A 453 37.57 -12.30 24.68
C CYS A 453 36.96 -13.70 24.93
N ASN A 454 36.94 -14.58 23.91
CA ASN A 454 36.81 -16.03 24.08
C ASN A 454 38.21 -16.67 23.94
N PRO A 455 38.62 -17.61 24.81
CA PRO A 455 39.87 -18.33 24.64
C PRO A 455 39.73 -19.37 23.52
N LEU A 456 40.64 -19.33 22.55
CA LEU A 456 40.75 -20.35 21.51
C LEU A 456 41.91 -21.32 21.79
N PHE A 457 41.62 -22.57 21.47
CA PHE A 457 42.50 -23.73 21.52
C PHE A 457 43.86 -23.52 20.83
N ASN A 458 44.86 -24.15 21.44
CA ASN A 458 46.24 -24.33 20.96
C ASN A 458 46.35 -24.75 19.49
N GLY A 459 47.21 -24.07 18.73
CA GLY A 459 47.60 -24.50 17.39
C GLY A 459 48.59 -23.57 16.68
N ALA A 460 49.89 -23.83 16.91
CA ALA A 460 51.04 -23.53 16.05
C ALA A 460 51.58 -22.08 15.95
N SER A 461 52.80 -21.95 16.49
CA SER A 461 54.02 -21.39 15.87
C SER A 461 54.03 -19.99 15.25
N GLY A 462 54.96 -19.16 15.74
CA GLY A 462 55.81 -18.37 14.86
C GLY A 462 55.81 -16.86 15.07
N SER A 463 56.53 -16.41 16.10
CA SER A 463 57.58 -15.39 16.03
C SER A 463 57.35 -14.03 15.34
N ARG A 464 57.76 -12.98 16.10
CA ARG A 464 58.40 -11.71 15.67
C ARG A 464 57.44 -10.66 15.07
N SER A 465 57.41 -9.37 15.45
CA SER A 465 58.28 -8.51 16.27
C SER A 465 57.53 -7.19 16.55
N ALA A 466 57.91 -6.47 17.62
CA ALA A 466 58.20 -5.01 17.66
C ALA A 466 57.11 -4.00 17.17
N LEU A 467 56.84 -2.85 17.79
CA LEU A 467 57.53 -2.03 18.79
C LEU A 467 56.52 -0.95 19.24
N THR A 468 56.45 -0.75 20.56
CA THR A 468 56.30 0.52 21.30
C THR A 468 55.27 1.57 20.88
N ASN A 469 54.37 1.85 21.82
CA ASN A 469 53.78 3.18 22.00
C ASN A 469 53.96 3.60 23.47
N GLY A 470 54.27 4.88 23.68
CA GLY A 470 53.86 5.59 24.90
C GLY A 470 54.94 5.95 25.93
N GLY A 471 54.88 7.20 26.37
CA GLY A 471 55.51 7.78 27.57
C GLY A 471 55.63 9.29 27.39
N ALA A 472 54.64 10.10 27.77
CA ALA A 472 54.26 10.54 29.13
C ALA A 472 55.18 11.65 29.70
N GLU A 473 54.57 12.51 30.53
CA GLU A 473 55.13 13.62 31.34
C GLU A 473 55.39 14.92 30.56
N GLY A 474 55.16 16.14 31.08
CA GLY A 474 54.74 16.66 32.38
C GLY A 474 55.09 18.16 32.45
N GLY A 475 54.41 18.95 33.28
CA GLY A 475 54.95 20.19 33.86
C GLY A 475 54.61 21.57 33.21
N GLY A 476 53.75 22.34 33.91
CA GLY A 476 54.15 23.59 34.58
C GLY A 476 54.30 24.93 33.83
N ARG A 477 53.60 25.95 34.39
CA ARG A 477 53.88 27.42 34.37
C ARG A 477 53.64 28.14 33.02
N ASN A 478 53.30 29.43 32.93
CA ASN A 478 52.71 30.49 33.74
C ASN A 478 52.57 31.70 32.77
N THR A 479 51.82 32.75 33.15
CA THR A 479 51.74 34.09 32.50
C THR A 479 50.98 34.16 31.16
N GLY A 480 50.12 35.14 30.89
CA GLY A 480 49.67 36.30 31.64
C GLY A 480 48.80 37.18 30.73
N ASP A 481 48.04 38.10 31.35
CA ASP A 481 47.49 39.36 30.80
C ASP A 481 46.59 39.31 29.54
N ALA A 482 45.55 40.12 29.35
CA ALA A 482 44.97 41.22 30.13
C ALA A 482 43.52 41.44 29.64
N SER A 483 42.68 41.97 30.54
CA SER A 483 41.79 43.13 30.38
C SER A 483 41.07 43.38 29.03
N ALA A 484 39.84 43.87 28.96
CA ALA A 484 38.81 44.23 29.92
C ALA A 484 37.55 44.57 29.11
N GLU A 485 36.39 44.43 29.75
CA GLU A 485 35.14 45.09 29.41
C GLU A 485 35.32 46.61 29.24
N TYR A 486 34.49 47.25 28.40
CA TYR A 486 33.54 48.27 28.88
C TYR A 486 32.58 48.76 27.78
N LEU A 487 31.30 48.61 28.08
CA LEU A 487 30.19 49.59 27.98
C LEU A 487 29.86 50.34 26.67
N ARG A 488 28.55 50.21 26.37
CA ARG A 488 27.52 51.28 26.25
C ARG A 488 27.17 51.88 24.87
N SER A 489 25.96 51.47 24.45
CA SER A 489 24.74 52.29 24.29
C SER A 489 24.52 53.18 23.06
N ASN A 490 23.23 53.16 22.66
CA ASN A 490 22.46 54.14 21.87
C ASN A 490 22.81 54.17 20.36
N GLU A 491 21.88 54.36 19.42
CA GLU A 491 20.53 54.90 19.45
C GLU A 491 19.79 54.55 18.14
N ALA A 492 18.48 54.76 18.14
CA ALA A 492 17.54 54.50 17.05
C ALA A 492 17.69 55.46 15.86
N PHE A 493 17.31 55.01 14.65
CA PHE A 493 16.81 55.91 13.61
C PHE A 493 15.73 55.22 12.76
N ALA A 494 14.58 55.89 12.69
CA ALA A 494 13.39 55.56 11.90
C ALA A 494 13.57 55.99 10.41
N PRO A 495 12.69 55.55 9.49
CA PRO A 495 12.86 55.70 8.05
C PRO A 495 12.25 57.00 7.49
N PRO A 496 12.61 57.45 6.27
CA PRO A 496 11.93 58.55 5.59
C PRO A 496 10.78 58.06 4.68
N PRO A 497 9.80 58.94 4.37
CA PRO A 497 8.58 58.61 3.62
C PRO A 497 8.61 59.00 2.14
N GLY A 498 7.82 58.27 1.35
CA GLY A 498 6.81 58.80 0.40
C GLY A 498 7.25 59.59 -0.85
N SER A 499 6.99 58.99 -2.02
CA SER A 499 6.41 59.63 -3.21
C SER A 499 5.60 58.60 -3.98
#